data_AF-A0A424YP24-F1
#
_entry.id   AF-A0A424YP24-F1
#
_cell.length_a   1.000
_cell.length_b   1.000
_cell.length_c   1.000
_cell.angle_alpha   90.00
_cell.angle_beta   90.00
_cell.angle_gamma   90.00
#
_symmetry.space_group_name_H-M   'P 1'
#
loop_
_entity.id
_entity.type
_entity.pdbx_description
1 polymer ?
#
loop_
_entity_poly.entity_id
_entity_poly.type
_entity_poly.pdbx_seq_one_letter_code
_entity_poly.pdbx_strand_id
1 'polypeptide(L)'
;MRHLQLLLIAVLLVWASGLVASPDTPITVIPSIMSSAEAMPQEGSSSEFSLTPGQLGEMPVKKEVYVTVDSIPTRTDIIVRFDGGPGMQFISRIVAVMYTSDGRIVMKSMERPLFVGTELVFEGTPGVDRMKITAYYTTGEVVVIHDRRYGRPLDPVPVTPVRTPTPVTDIPVITPVPVDPTPVPYTPVTPPIPDDPEGTPVIYRGYYDPSAPLPIPDEGYLIVVHPRDATVYAGAELDYYLTISAAPGHQQPVYLVLEIDAIVTSYQFELGQINPPYPRTIVSSVPIPAYLPGGIRITGTIIGESGGLREETTVYLSILGTGATIQDTIILSGAAAGVLVAGGLLGLSASGLSSSLASIQALQSGTQQTGRSDRQSLYAGSAAGIIWHKEGDYVWTGQPDTDSLDDLDELLDDALDNQEHTDETLPEE
;
A
#
# COMPACT_ATOMS: atom_id res chain seq x y z
N MET A 1 -48.15 13.62 32.81
CA MET A 1 -47.21 12.69 32.15
C MET A 1 -45.77 12.88 32.60
N ARG A 2 -45.26 14.10 32.82
CA ARG A 2 -43.88 14.35 33.31
C ARG A 2 -43.52 13.70 34.67
N HIS A 3 -44.48 13.60 35.60
CA HIS A 3 -44.22 12.93 36.89
C HIS A 3 -44.10 11.40 36.79
N LEU A 4 -44.61 10.77 35.72
CA LEU A 4 -44.48 9.33 35.50
C LEU A 4 -43.06 8.98 35.01
N GLN A 5 -42.47 9.82 34.16
CA GLN A 5 -41.10 9.65 33.66
C GLN A 5 -40.06 9.78 34.77
N LEU A 6 -40.22 10.78 35.66
CA LEU A 6 -39.30 10.95 36.80
C LEU A 6 -39.35 9.78 37.78
N LEU A 7 -40.52 9.16 37.97
CA LEU A 7 -40.66 7.99 38.84
C LEU A 7 -40.00 6.75 38.22
N LEU A 8 -40.06 6.59 36.89
CA LEU A 8 -39.45 5.47 36.17
C LEU A 8 -37.92 5.54 36.20
N ILE A 9 -37.34 6.75 36.06
CA ILE A 9 -35.88 6.96 36.16
C ILE A 9 -35.37 6.68 37.57
N ALA A 10 -36.10 7.11 38.61
CA ALA A 10 -35.73 6.86 40.00
C ALA A 10 -35.73 5.36 40.35
N VAL A 11 -36.67 4.57 39.81
CA VAL A 11 -36.72 3.12 40.02
C VAL A 11 -35.54 2.40 39.34
N LEU A 12 -35.10 2.90 38.19
CA LEU A 12 -34.00 2.31 37.41
C LEU A 12 -32.63 2.52 38.09
N LEU A 13 -32.43 3.67 38.75
CA LEU A 13 -31.21 3.98 39.51
C LEU A 13 -31.05 3.14 40.78
N VAL A 14 -32.15 2.78 41.44
CA VAL A 14 -32.11 1.93 42.65
C VAL A 14 -31.71 0.48 42.30
N TRP A 15 -31.99 0.01 41.09
CA TRP A 15 -31.61 -1.35 40.65
C TRP A 15 -30.13 -1.48 40.29
N ALA A 16 -29.45 -0.40 39.93
CA ALA A 16 -28.04 -0.43 39.53
C ALA A 16 -27.03 -0.51 40.71
N SER A 17 -27.49 -0.40 41.95
CA SER A 17 -26.62 -0.23 43.12
C SER A 17 -26.43 -1.49 43.98
N GLY A 18 -26.89 -2.67 43.54
CA GLY A 18 -26.80 -3.90 44.31
C GLY A 18 -25.90 -4.96 43.69
N LEU A 19 -25.06 -5.58 44.54
CA LEU A 19 -24.41 -6.91 44.39
C LEU A 19 -23.09 -6.92 43.57
N VAL A 20 -21.95 -7.51 43.97
CA VAL A 20 -21.59 -8.52 45.00
C VAL A 20 -20.11 -8.34 45.39
N ALA A 21 -19.80 -8.51 46.68
CA ALA A 21 -18.45 -8.75 47.19
C ALA A 21 -18.01 -10.20 46.92
N SER A 22 -16.82 -10.41 46.34
CA SER A 22 -16.26 -11.75 46.10
C SER A 22 -15.46 -12.25 47.31
N PRO A 23 -15.59 -13.52 47.72
CA PRO A 23 -14.80 -14.09 48.81
C PRO A 23 -13.39 -14.50 48.35
N ASP A 24 -12.39 -14.20 49.19
CA ASP A 24 -11.00 -14.65 49.05
C ASP A 24 -10.90 -16.19 49.11
N THR A 25 -10.33 -16.78 48.06
CA THR A 25 -9.86 -18.17 48.08
C THR A 25 -8.33 -18.23 48.25
N PRO A 26 -7.79 -19.03 49.18
CA PRO A 26 -6.35 -19.17 49.35
C PRO A 26 -5.71 -19.96 48.20
N ILE A 27 -4.70 -19.38 47.58
CA ILE A 27 -3.93 -19.97 46.48
C ILE A 27 -2.93 -20.98 47.06
N THR A 28 -2.99 -22.22 46.58
CA THR A 28 -2.01 -23.27 46.87
C THR A 28 -0.79 -23.09 45.96
N VAL A 29 0.39 -22.91 46.54
CA VAL A 29 1.66 -22.73 45.83
C VAL A 29 2.16 -24.08 45.33
N ILE A 30 2.32 -24.23 44.01
CA ILE A 30 2.98 -25.38 43.37
C ILE A 30 4.39 -24.94 42.98
N PRO A 31 5.45 -25.73 43.27
CA PRO A 31 6.84 -25.35 43.00
C PRO A 31 7.13 -25.24 41.49
N SER A 32 7.79 -24.12 41.16
CA SER A 32 8.24 -23.71 39.83
C SER A 32 9.32 -24.65 39.30
N ILE A 33 9.03 -25.30 38.17
CA ILE A 33 10.02 -26.04 37.38
C ILE A 33 10.70 -25.01 36.49
N MET A 34 12.03 -24.88 36.64
CA MET A 34 12.84 -23.95 35.86
C MET A 34 12.74 -24.28 34.37
N SER A 35 11.93 -23.50 33.64
CA SER A 35 11.94 -23.49 32.18
C SER A 35 13.12 -22.62 31.75
N SER A 36 14.07 -23.25 31.07
CA SER A 36 15.22 -22.62 30.43
C SER A 36 14.72 -21.58 29.43
N ALA A 37 14.76 -20.31 29.82
CA ALA A 37 14.49 -19.19 28.93
C ALA A 37 15.62 -19.14 27.89
N GLU A 38 15.30 -19.53 26.66
CA GLU A 38 16.12 -19.26 25.49
C GLU A 38 16.18 -17.74 25.33
N ALA A 39 17.38 -17.18 25.50
CA ALA A 39 17.61 -15.75 25.52
C ALA A 39 17.21 -15.15 24.17
N MET A 40 16.18 -14.31 24.17
CA MET A 40 15.87 -13.46 23.03
C MET A 40 17.10 -12.57 22.71
N PRO A 41 17.49 -12.41 21.44
CA PRO A 41 18.55 -11.50 21.05
C PRO A 41 18.19 -10.09 21.50
N GLN A 42 19.00 -9.54 22.40
CA GLN A 42 18.84 -8.18 22.90
C GLN A 42 19.26 -7.20 21.79
N GLU A 43 18.29 -6.63 21.07
CA GLU A 43 18.48 -5.47 20.18
C GLU A 43 18.87 -4.25 21.04
N GLY A 44 20.16 -4.13 21.35
CA GLY A 44 20.69 -3.09 22.23
C GLY A 44 22.12 -2.77 21.87
N SER A 45 22.35 -2.23 20.69
CA SER A 45 23.60 -1.53 20.38
C SER A 45 23.23 -0.30 19.58
N SER A 46 23.37 0.87 20.21
CA SER A 46 23.39 2.15 19.50
C SER A 46 24.33 2.01 18.32
N SER A 47 23.79 2.09 17.10
CA SER A 47 24.55 1.87 15.87
C SER A 47 25.70 2.88 15.83
N GLU A 48 26.91 2.42 16.15
CA GLU A 48 28.11 3.23 16.08
C GLU A 48 28.29 3.64 14.61
N PHE A 49 28.37 4.95 14.35
CA PHE A 49 28.53 5.48 13.00
C PHE A 49 29.80 4.87 12.38
N SER A 50 29.66 4.19 11.24
CA SER A 50 30.78 3.56 10.55
C SER A 50 30.55 3.54 9.05
N LEU A 51 31.52 4.04 8.29
CA LEU A 51 31.53 3.97 6.83
C LEU A 51 32.11 2.66 6.28
N THR A 52 32.55 1.75 7.15
CA THR A 52 33.10 0.44 6.75
C THR A 52 31.97 -0.58 6.62
N PRO A 53 31.73 -1.15 5.42
CA PRO A 53 30.71 -2.18 5.23
C PRO A 53 30.90 -3.38 6.16
N GLY A 54 29.79 -3.91 6.64
CA GLY A 54 29.75 -5.14 7.44
C GLY A 54 29.64 -6.38 6.56
N GLN A 55 29.55 -7.54 7.21
CA GLN A 55 29.25 -8.79 6.52
C GLN A 55 27.78 -8.81 6.08
N LEU A 56 27.52 -9.29 4.86
CA LEU A 56 26.15 -9.56 4.40
C LEU A 56 25.57 -10.75 5.17
N GLY A 57 24.26 -10.70 5.43
CA GLY A 57 23.55 -11.82 6.03
C GLY A 57 23.36 -12.96 5.04
N GLU A 58 23.26 -14.18 5.54
CA GLU A 58 22.90 -15.33 4.72
C GLU A 58 21.38 -15.31 4.43
N MET A 59 21.02 -15.44 3.16
CA MET A 59 19.62 -15.44 2.75
C MET A 59 18.94 -16.74 3.15
N PRO A 60 17.70 -16.71 3.69
CA PRO A 60 16.97 -17.94 3.95
C PRO A 60 16.68 -18.66 2.63
N VAL A 61 16.81 -19.98 2.65
CA VAL A 61 16.62 -20.84 1.46
C VAL A 61 15.26 -20.56 0.81
N LYS A 62 15.25 -20.29 -0.50
CA LYS A 62 14.06 -19.94 -1.30
C LYS A 62 13.38 -18.61 -0.92
N LYS A 63 14.00 -17.78 -0.09
CA LYS A 63 13.49 -16.44 0.28
C LYS A 63 14.41 -15.30 -0.19
N GLU A 64 15.08 -15.50 -1.31
CA GLU A 64 15.97 -14.49 -1.90
C GLU A 64 15.20 -13.24 -2.33
N VAL A 65 15.78 -12.09 -2.08
CA VAL A 65 15.28 -10.80 -2.53
C VAL A 65 16.42 -9.97 -3.11
N TYR A 66 16.09 -9.15 -4.09
CA TYR A 66 17.04 -8.38 -4.88
C TYR A 66 16.76 -6.89 -4.74
N VAL A 67 17.83 -6.11 -4.58
CA VAL A 67 17.80 -4.66 -4.54
C VAL A 67 18.93 -4.12 -5.40
N THR A 68 18.62 -3.10 -6.19
CA THR A 68 19.58 -2.34 -6.97
C THR A 68 19.81 -1.01 -6.27
N VAL A 69 21.07 -0.59 -6.20
CA VAL A 69 21.43 0.71 -5.63
C VAL A 69 22.24 1.46 -6.66
N ASP A 70 21.62 2.49 -7.23
CA ASP A 70 22.18 3.33 -8.27
C ASP A 70 22.64 4.66 -7.66
N SER A 71 23.86 5.08 -8.01
CA SER A 71 24.39 6.41 -7.66
C SER A 71 24.52 7.21 -8.94
N ILE A 72 23.86 8.35 -8.99
CA ILE A 72 23.93 9.25 -10.14
C ILE A 72 25.23 10.05 -10.00
N PRO A 73 26.16 10.04 -10.96
CA PRO A 73 27.45 10.74 -10.78
C PRO A 73 27.35 12.26 -10.83
N THR A 74 26.25 12.80 -11.37
CA THR A 74 26.01 14.24 -11.53
C THR A 74 25.19 14.86 -10.39
N ARG A 75 24.56 14.04 -9.55
CA ARG A 75 23.80 14.43 -8.36
C ARG A 75 24.34 13.66 -7.17
N THR A 76 24.28 14.17 -5.95
CA THR A 76 24.70 13.36 -4.80
C THR A 76 23.66 12.32 -4.39
N ASP A 77 22.60 12.14 -5.20
CA ASP A 77 21.50 11.23 -4.91
C ASP A 77 21.90 9.76 -5.09
N ILE A 78 21.44 8.94 -4.16
CA ILE A 78 21.54 7.48 -4.18
C ILE A 78 20.11 6.92 -4.21
N ILE A 79 19.79 6.14 -5.23
CA ILE A 79 18.47 5.56 -5.44
C ILE A 79 18.56 4.07 -5.11
N VAL A 80 17.74 3.62 -4.16
CA VAL A 80 17.57 2.21 -3.82
C VAL A 80 16.28 1.74 -4.46
N ARG A 81 16.36 0.80 -5.41
CA ARG A 81 15.21 0.19 -6.06
C ARG A 81 15.02 -1.25 -5.59
N PHE A 82 13.79 -1.62 -5.28
CA PHE A 82 13.43 -3.00 -4.97
C PHE A 82 13.16 -3.77 -6.26
N ASP A 83 13.96 -4.80 -6.55
CA ASP A 83 13.84 -5.59 -7.79
C ASP A 83 13.00 -6.87 -7.59
N GLY A 84 12.45 -7.10 -6.39
CA GLY A 84 11.62 -8.27 -6.08
C GLY A 84 12.43 -9.50 -5.69
N GLY A 85 11.98 -10.67 -6.17
CA GLY A 85 12.59 -11.97 -5.92
C GLY A 85 11.63 -13.01 -5.34
N PRO A 86 12.00 -14.31 -5.33
CA PRO A 86 11.15 -15.40 -4.80
C PRO A 86 10.70 -15.19 -3.36
N GLY A 87 11.50 -14.45 -2.58
CA GLY A 87 11.26 -14.14 -1.19
C GLY A 87 10.33 -12.97 -0.91
N MET A 88 9.89 -12.22 -1.93
CA MET A 88 9.13 -10.97 -1.77
C MET A 88 7.87 -11.14 -0.91
N GLN A 89 7.14 -12.24 -1.09
CA GLN A 89 5.94 -12.56 -0.31
C GLN A 89 6.21 -12.82 1.19
N PHE A 90 7.46 -12.99 1.58
CA PHE A 90 7.87 -13.19 2.98
C PHE A 90 8.48 -11.93 3.58
N ILE A 91 8.61 -10.83 2.84
CA ILE A 91 9.12 -9.57 3.39
C ILE A 91 7.99 -8.79 4.05
N SER A 92 8.20 -8.36 5.29
CA SER A 92 7.32 -7.42 6.00
C SER A 92 7.66 -5.96 5.70
N ARG A 93 8.96 -5.63 5.70
CA ARG A 93 9.50 -4.31 5.34
C ARG A 93 10.98 -4.41 4.96
N ILE A 94 11.45 -3.41 4.21
CA ILE A 94 12.87 -3.20 3.90
C ILE A 94 13.28 -1.85 4.49
N VAL A 95 14.36 -1.83 5.27
CA VAL A 95 14.91 -0.60 5.84
C VAL A 95 16.27 -0.33 5.23
N ALA A 96 16.43 0.84 4.62
CA ALA A 96 17.69 1.33 4.10
C ALA A 96 18.23 2.43 5.02
N VAL A 97 19.47 2.24 5.47
CA VAL A 97 20.19 3.18 6.33
C VAL A 97 21.43 3.66 5.59
N MET A 98 21.50 4.96 5.36
CA MET A 98 22.64 5.64 4.77
C MET A 98 23.47 6.32 5.86
N TYR A 99 24.76 5.99 5.91
CA TYR A 99 25.77 6.68 6.71
C TYR A 99 26.50 7.62 5.77
N THR A 100 26.27 8.92 5.93
CA THR A 100 26.86 9.92 5.06
C THR A 100 28.26 10.30 5.54
N SER A 101 29.13 10.69 4.61
CA SER A 101 30.51 11.05 4.95
C SER A 101 30.65 12.27 5.88
N ASP A 102 29.60 13.08 5.97
CA ASP A 102 29.49 14.23 6.88
C ASP A 102 29.04 13.87 8.32
N GLY A 103 28.81 12.58 8.60
CA GLY A 103 28.44 12.10 9.94
C GLY A 103 26.94 11.94 10.20
N ARG A 104 26.06 12.25 9.22
CA ARG A 104 24.63 12.01 9.36
C ARG A 104 24.27 10.54 9.15
N ILE A 105 23.16 10.13 9.75
CA ILE A 105 22.54 8.82 9.53
C ILE A 105 21.12 9.07 9.04
N VAL A 106 20.82 8.66 7.82
CA VAL A 106 19.51 8.82 7.20
C VAL A 106 18.87 7.46 7.04
N MET A 107 17.67 7.27 7.58
CA MET A 107 16.94 6.01 7.52
C MET A 107 15.63 6.21 6.75
N LYS A 108 15.35 5.32 5.80
CA LYS A 108 14.07 5.23 5.10
C LYS A 108 13.63 3.77 5.00
N SER A 109 12.34 3.54 4.86
CA SER A 109 11.77 2.20 4.76
C SER A 109 10.78 2.09 3.62
N MET A 110 10.72 0.89 3.04
CA MET A 110 9.63 0.44 2.19
C MET A 110 8.84 -0.59 3.01
N GLU A 111 7.55 -0.34 3.22
CA GLU A 111 6.68 -1.25 3.95
C GLU A 111 5.67 -1.90 2.99
N ARG A 112 4.98 -2.92 3.48
CA ARG A 112 3.93 -3.55 2.69
C ARG A 112 2.80 -2.56 2.37
N PRO A 113 2.21 -2.64 1.16
CA PRO A 113 2.56 -3.58 0.08
C PRO A 113 3.85 -3.17 -0.67
N LEU A 114 4.72 -4.16 -0.92
CA LEU A 114 5.98 -3.98 -1.65
C LEU A 114 5.79 -4.37 -3.11
N PHE A 115 6.15 -3.47 -4.02
CA PHE A 115 6.10 -3.71 -5.47
C PHE A 115 7.50 -3.65 -6.07
N VAL A 116 7.74 -4.50 -7.07
CA VAL A 116 8.95 -4.38 -7.90
C VAL A 116 8.99 -2.99 -8.51
N GLY A 117 10.15 -2.34 -8.48
CA GLY A 117 10.32 -0.97 -8.91
C GLY A 117 10.07 0.10 -7.86
N THR A 118 9.67 -0.26 -6.62
CA THR A 118 9.57 0.74 -5.53
C THR A 118 10.96 1.34 -5.27
N GLU A 119 11.05 2.67 -5.21
CA GLU A 119 12.32 3.38 -5.02
C GLU A 119 12.36 4.18 -3.72
N LEU A 120 13.54 4.22 -3.10
CA LEU A 120 13.89 5.16 -2.05
C LEU A 120 15.02 6.05 -2.54
N VAL A 121 14.77 7.36 -2.59
CA VAL A 121 15.80 8.35 -2.94
C VAL A 121 16.46 8.86 -1.68
N PHE A 122 17.79 8.85 -1.62
CA PHE A 122 18.60 9.38 -0.54
C PHE A 122 19.46 10.53 -1.04
N GLU A 123 19.52 11.61 -0.29
CA GLU A 123 20.44 12.72 -0.54
C GLU A 123 21.80 12.40 0.07
N GLY A 124 22.73 11.88 -0.75
CA GLY A 124 24.09 11.59 -0.34
C GLY A 124 24.97 12.84 -0.23
N THR A 125 26.27 12.64 -0.09
CA THR A 125 27.27 13.70 0.03
C THR A 125 28.28 13.67 -1.13
N PRO A 126 29.09 14.73 -1.29
CA PRO A 126 30.21 14.71 -2.25
C PRO A 126 31.32 13.69 -1.89
N GLY A 127 31.32 13.16 -0.67
CA GLY A 127 32.29 12.18 -0.20
C GLY A 127 31.88 10.73 -0.51
N VAL A 128 32.36 9.81 0.32
CA VAL A 128 32.00 8.38 0.22
C VAL A 128 31.03 8.01 1.33
N ASP A 129 29.80 7.75 0.95
CA ASP A 129 28.72 7.31 1.83
C ASP A 129 28.67 5.78 1.90
N ARG A 130 28.01 5.23 2.93
CA ARG A 130 27.74 3.79 3.04
C ARG A 130 26.24 3.56 3.08
N MET A 131 25.75 2.65 2.25
CA MET A 131 24.35 2.23 2.23
C MET A 131 24.23 0.80 2.77
N LYS A 132 23.45 0.62 3.84
CA LYS A 132 23.09 -0.67 4.42
C LYS A 132 21.60 -0.91 4.28
N ILE A 133 21.21 -1.98 3.59
CA ILE A 133 19.82 -2.36 3.37
C ILE A 133 19.54 -3.66 4.12
N THR A 134 18.49 -3.64 4.93
CA THR A 134 18.08 -4.75 5.78
C THR A 134 16.64 -5.15 5.43
N ALA A 135 16.46 -6.43 5.12
CA ALA A 135 15.16 -7.05 4.92
C ALA A 135 14.64 -7.62 6.25
N TYR A 136 13.40 -7.31 6.58
CA TYR A 136 12.66 -7.92 7.68
C TYR A 136 11.66 -8.92 7.09
N TYR A 137 11.75 -10.18 7.50
CA TYR A 137 10.85 -11.23 7.04
C TYR A 137 9.65 -11.38 8.00
N THR A 138 8.51 -11.81 7.47
CA THR A 138 7.29 -12.10 8.24
C THR A 138 7.48 -13.26 9.22
N THR A 139 8.45 -14.13 8.94
CA THR A 139 8.87 -15.23 9.81
C THR A 139 9.83 -14.80 10.93
N GLY A 140 10.16 -13.51 11.02
CA GLY A 140 10.95 -12.92 12.10
C GLY A 140 12.45 -12.81 11.81
N GLU A 141 12.97 -13.39 10.73
CA GLU A 141 14.36 -13.25 10.34
C GLU A 141 14.66 -11.81 9.88
N VAL A 142 15.86 -11.34 10.18
CA VAL A 142 16.34 -10.02 9.78
C VAL A 142 17.68 -10.20 9.08
N VAL A 143 17.78 -9.78 7.81
CA VAL A 143 18.93 -10.09 6.95
C VAL A 143 19.45 -8.82 6.31
N VAL A 144 20.75 -8.57 6.41
CA VAL A 144 21.43 -7.49 5.68
C VAL A 144 21.65 -7.96 4.25
N ILE A 145 20.85 -7.43 3.33
CA ILE A 145 20.82 -7.87 1.94
C ILE A 145 21.80 -7.10 1.06
N HIS A 146 22.20 -5.90 1.50
CA HIS A 146 23.14 -5.06 0.80
C HIS A 146 23.90 -4.16 1.77
N ASP A 147 25.22 -4.04 1.59
CA ASP A 147 26.07 -3.17 2.40
C ASP A 147 27.31 -2.78 1.58
N ARG A 148 27.29 -1.56 1.01
CA ARG A 148 28.35 -1.07 0.12
C ARG A 148 28.57 0.43 0.28
N ARG A 149 29.75 0.88 -0.18
CA ARG A 149 30.11 2.30 -0.24
C ARG A 149 29.76 2.90 -1.60
N TYR A 150 29.28 4.14 -1.59
CA TYR A 150 28.81 4.91 -2.74
C TYR A 150 29.44 6.30 -2.73
N GLY A 151 29.52 6.93 -3.90
CA GLY A 151 30.19 8.22 -4.08
C GLY A 151 31.57 8.09 -4.70
N ARG A 152 32.11 9.20 -5.17
CA ARG A 152 33.48 9.23 -5.68
C ARG A 152 34.43 9.23 -4.48
N PRO A 153 35.47 8.37 -4.46
CA PRO A 153 36.64 8.72 -3.67
C PRO A 153 37.08 10.08 -4.21
N LEU A 154 37.00 11.12 -3.37
CA LEU A 154 37.65 12.39 -3.69
C LEU A 154 39.06 12.02 -4.11
N ASP A 155 39.48 12.47 -5.29
CA ASP A 155 40.85 12.27 -5.75
C ASP A 155 41.76 12.54 -4.56
N PRO A 156 42.70 11.62 -4.24
CA PRO A 156 43.52 11.77 -3.05
C PRO A 156 44.09 13.17 -3.10
N VAL A 157 43.69 14.01 -2.12
CA VAL A 157 44.26 15.35 -1.95
C VAL A 157 45.75 15.16 -2.13
N PRO A 158 46.40 15.81 -3.10
CA PRO A 158 47.75 15.47 -3.51
C PRO A 158 48.64 15.49 -2.27
N VAL A 159 48.90 14.32 -1.71
CA VAL A 159 49.86 14.17 -0.63
C VAL A 159 51.17 14.54 -1.26
N THR A 160 51.80 15.59 -0.73
CA THR A 160 53.09 16.06 -1.21
C THR A 160 54.01 14.84 -1.31
N PRO A 161 54.54 14.51 -2.51
CA PRO A 161 55.08 13.18 -2.77
C PRO A 161 56.31 12.90 -1.91
N VAL A 162 56.19 11.91 -1.01
CA VAL A 162 57.37 11.20 -0.50
C VAL A 162 57.81 10.24 -1.60
N ARG A 163 58.95 10.56 -2.22
CA ARG A 163 59.54 9.81 -3.33
C ARG A 163 59.74 8.35 -2.94
N THR A 164 59.03 7.45 -3.61
CA THR A 164 59.32 6.00 -3.64
C THR A 164 59.41 5.56 -5.11
N PRO A 165 60.45 4.81 -5.51
CA PRO A 165 60.81 4.59 -6.91
C PRO A 165 59.88 3.60 -7.64
N THR A 166 59.64 3.90 -8.91
CA THR A 166 58.79 3.20 -9.88
C THR A 166 59.41 1.89 -10.39
N PRO A 167 58.67 0.77 -10.42
CA PRO A 167 58.93 -0.33 -11.33
C PRO A 167 58.09 -0.19 -12.62
N VAL A 168 58.75 -0.41 -13.75
CA VAL A 168 58.20 -0.39 -15.12
C VAL A 168 57.53 -1.73 -15.40
N THR A 169 56.34 -1.74 -16.01
CA THR A 169 55.73 -2.95 -16.57
C THR A 169 54.93 -2.58 -17.82
N ASP A 170 55.40 -3.08 -18.96
CA ASP A 170 54.76 -3.00 -20.28
C ASP A 170 53.61 -4.02 -20.38
N ILE A 171 52.45 -3.60 -20.91
CA ILE A 171 51.35 -4.50 -21.27
C ILE A 171 50.95 -4.26 -22.74
N PRO A 172 50.81 -5.31 -23.58
CA PRO A 172 50.42 -5.19 -24.98
C PRO A 172 48.92 -4.93 -25.18
N VAL A 173 48.62 -4.07 -26.16
CA VAL A 173 47.29 -3.69 -26.63
C VAL A 173 46.68 -4.80 -27.49
N ILE A 174 45.44 -5.20 -27.20
CA ILE A 174 44.65 -6.11 -28.04
C ILE A 174 43.46 -5.33 -28.61
N THR A 175 43.39 -5.25 -29.93
CA THR A 175 42.32 -4.58 -30.69
C THR A 175 41.15 -5.55 -30.92
N PRO A 176 39.90 -5.18 -30.59
CA PRO A 176 38.74 -6.02 -30.86
C PRO A 176 38.32 -6.00 -32.34
N VAL A 177 37.91 -7.16 -32.85
CA VAL A 177 37.41 -7.40 -34.21
C VAL A 177 35.90 -7.11 -34.27
N PRO A 178 35.38 -6.43 -35.31
CA PRO A 178 33.96 -6.13 -35.44
C PRO A 178 33.18 -7.34 -35.96
N VAL A 179 32.00 -7.59 -35.39
CA VAL A 179 31.06 -8.65 -35.79
C VAL A 179 29.86 -8.01 -36.46
N ASP A 180 29.53 -8.49 -37.66
CA ASP A 180 28.48 -7.99 -38.55
C ASP A 180 27.11 -8.62 -38.19
N PRO A 181 26.06 -7.82 -37.87
CA PRO A 181 24.75 -8.37 -37.52
C PRO A 181 23.91 -8.68 -38.75
N THR A 182 23.62 -9.97 -38.96
CA THR A 182 22.67 -10.43 -39.99
C THR A 182 21.22 -10.27 -39.48
N PRO A 183 20.31 -9.63 -40.24
CA PRO A 183 18.90 -9.46 -39.83
C PRO A 183 18.08 -10.73 -40.06
N VAL A 184 17.34 -11.16 -39.04
CA VAL A 184 16.34 -12.23 -39.12
C VAL A 184 14.93 -11.65 -39.42
N PRO A 185 14.15 -12.28 -40.33
CA PRO A 185 12.81 -11.82 -40.66
C PRO A 185 11.79 -12.26 -39.60
N TYR A 186 11.01 -11.30 -39.08
CA TYR A 186 9.87 -11.54 -38.20
C TYR A 186 8.59 -11.73 -39.02
N THR A 187 7.94 -12.89 -38.88
CA THR A 187 6.55 -13.10 -39.30
C THR A 187 5.61 -12.89 -38.13
N PRO A 188 4.60 -12.00 -38.23
CA PRO A 188 3.62 -11.80 -37.16
C PRO A 188 2.70 -13.02 -37.07
N VAL A 189 2.66 -13.64 -35.89
CA VAL A 189 1.73 -14.72 -35.56
C VAL A 189 0.54 -14.09 -34.84
N THR A 190 -0.64 -14.13 -35.47
CA THR A 190 -1.90 -13.77 -34.81
C THR A 190 -2.30 -14.91 -33.87
N PRO A 191 -2.39 -14.67 -32.55
CA PRO A 191 -2.79 -15.72 -31.63
C PRO A 191 -4.28 -16.08 -31.83
N PRO A 192 -4.65 -17.38 -31.78
CA PRO A 192 -6.04 -17.80 -31.81
C PRO A 192 -6.76 -17.36 -30.54
N ILE A 193 -7.97 -16.82 -30.70
CA ILE A 193 -8.89 -16.46 -29.62
C ILE A 193 -9.40 -17.77 -29.00
N PRO A 194 -9.19 -18.04 -27.70
CA PRO A 194 -9.76 -19.21 -27.04
C PRO A 194 -11.21 -18.92 -26.64
N ASP A 195 -12.12 -19.79 -27.06
CA ASP A 195 -13.50 -19.87 -26.56
C ASP A 195 -13.47 -20.49 -25.16
N ASP A 196 -13.71 -19.70 -24.10
CA ASP A 196 -13.81 -20.19 -22.72
C ASP A 196 -15.28 -20.15 -22.21
N PRO A 197 -15.90 -21.32 -21.90
CA PRO A 197 -17.29 -21.42 -21.47
C PRO A 197 -17.49 -21.57 -19.95
N GLU A 198 -16.65 -21.01 -19.07
CA GLU A 198 -16.90 -21.03 -17.61
C GLU A 198 -16.64 -19.69 -16.91
N GLY A 199 -17.72 -18.92 -16.66
CA GLY A 199 -18.04 -18.16 -15.44
C GLY A 199 -17.01 -17.22 -14.77
N THR A 200 -15.80 -17.06 -15.29
CA THR A 200 -14.81 -16.10 -14.79
C THR A 200 -15.31 -14.69 -15.14
N PRO A 201 -15.24 -13.72 -14.21
CA PRO A 201 -15.57 -12.36 -14.54
C PRO A 201 -14.67 -11.93 -15.69
N VAL A 202 -15.28 -11.73 -16.86
CA VAL A 202 -14.59 -11.27 -18.05
C VAL A 202 -13.99 -9.93 -17.69
N ILE A 203 -12.67 -9.89 -17.53
CA ILE A 203 -11.93 -8.63 -17.53
C ILE A 203 -12.23 -8.03 -18.90
N TYR A 204 -13.14 -7.04 -18.93
CA TYR A 204 -13.48 -6.32 -20.14
C TYR A 204 -12.24 -5.55 -20.60
N ARG A 205 -11.39 -6.25 -21.36
CA ARG A 205 -10.47 -5.61 -22.29
C ARG A 205 -11.38 -5.03 -23.34
N GLY A 206 -11.74 -3.76 -23.21
CA GLY A 206 -12.37 -3.04 -24.31
C GLY A 206 -11.58 -3.37 -25.58
N TYR A 207 -12.26 -3.68 -26.68
CA TYR A 207 -11.55 -3.94 -27.92
C TYR A 207 -11.19 -2.57 -28.50
N TYR A 208 -9.93 -2.15 -28.36
CA TYR A 208 -9.39 -1.06 -29.16
C TYR A 208 -9.23 -1.60 -30.56
N ASP A 209 -9.89 -0.99 -31.54
CA ASP A 209 -9.58 -1.26 -32.93
C ASP A 209 -8.47 -0.29 -33.38
N PRO A 210 -7.19 -0.73 -33.39
CA PRO A 210 -6.08 0.11 -33.84
C PRO A 210 -6.18 0.49 -35.32
N SER A 211 -7.12 -0.09 -36.07
CA SER A 211 -7.32 0.19 -37.49
C SER A 211 -8.29 1.35 -37.76
N ALA A 212 -9.04 1.81 -36.76
CA ALA A 212 -9.92 2.96 -36.92
C ALA A 212 -9.08 4.24 -37.17
N PRO A 213 -9.31 5.00 -38.26
CA PRO A 213 -8.57 6.21 -38.53
C PRO A 213 -8.83 7.23 -37.42
N LEU A 214 -7.75 7.70 -36.79
CA LEU A 214 -7.83 8.71 -35.75
C LEU A 214 -8.10 10.08 -36.37
N PRO A 215 -8.98 10.90 -35.75
CA PRO A 215 -9.13 12.28 -36.17
C PRO A 215 -7.78 13.01 -36.03
N ILE A 216 -7.43 13.77 -37.07
CA ILE A 216 -6.27 14.67 -37.04
C ILE A 216 -6.81 16.01 -36.54
N PRO A 217 -6.32 16.54 -35.41
CA PRO A 217 -6.76 17.83 -34.92
C PRO A 217 -6.26 18.95 -35.83
N ASP A 218 -7.04 20.03 -35.96
CA ASP A 218 -6.66 21.20 -36.75
C ASP A 218 -5.48 21.96 -36.11
N GLU A 219 -5.39 21.96 -34.78
CA GLU A 219 -4.31 22.56 -33.99
C GLU A 219 -3.93 21.66 -32.79
N GLY A 220 -2.67 21.76 -32.34
CA GLY A 220 -2.19 21.03 -31.16
C GLY A 220 -2.12 19.51 -31.37
N TYR A 221 -2.62 18.76 -30.39
CA TYR A 221 -2.64 17.30 -30.41
C TYR A 221 -3.87 16.75 -29.68
N LEU A 222 -4.16 15.47 -29.92
CA LEU A 222 -5.25 14.73 -29.33
C LEU A 222 -4.68 13.47 -28.69
N ILE A 223 -5.09 13.21 -27.45
CA ILE A 223 -4.76 11.98 -26.72
C ILE A 223 -5.99 11.07 -26.78
N VAL A 224 -5.82 9.86 -27.31
CA VAL A 224 -6.83 8.81 -27.29
C VAL A 224 -6.34 7.72 -26.37
N VAL A 225 -7.11 7.44 -25.32
CA VAL A 225 -6.77 6.48 -24.27
C VAL A 225 -7.66 5.27 -24.35
N HIS A 226 -7.07 4.09 -24.23
CA HIS A 226 -7.80 2.85 -24.13
C HIS A 226 -7.18 1.86 -23.13
N PRO A 227 -7.95 1.23 -22.22
CA PRO A 227 -9.38 1.44 -21.99
C PRO A 227 -9.65 2.79 -21.31
N ARG A 228 -10.80 3.42 -21.61
CA ARG A 228 -11.25 4.63 -20.89
C ARG A 228 -12.00 4.31 -19.61
N ASP A 229 -12.67 3.16 -19.58
CA ASP A 229 -13.29 2.58 -18.38
C ASP A 229 -12.70 1.18 -18.19
N ALA A 230 -12.06 0.96 -17.05
CA ALA A 230 -11.35 -0.27 -16.74
C ALA A 230 -11.82 -0.85 -15.41
N THR A 231 -11.76 -2.18 -15.31
CA THR A 231 -12.03 -2.91 -14.07
C THR A 231 -10.83 -3.77 -13.74
N VAL A 232 -10.31 -3.65 -12.53
CA VAL A 232 -9.04 -4.26 -12.11
C VAL A 232 -9.08 -4.65 -10.63
N TYR A 233 -8.30 -5.66 -10.25
CA TYR A 233 -8.12 -6.02 -8.85
C TYR A 233 -7.11 -5.09 -8.18
N ALA A 234 -7.30 -4.83 -6.88
CA ALA A 234 -6.27 -4.16 -6.10
C ALA A 234 -5.00 -5.03 -6.10
N GLY A 235 -3.85 -4.44 -6.41
CA GLY A 235 -2.56 -5.12 -6.52
C GLY A 235 -2.20 -5.64 -7.91
N ALA A 236 -3.10 -5.52 -8.90
CA ALA A 236 -2.82 -5.88 -10.29
C ALA A 236 -2.22 -4.70 -11.07
N GLU A 237 -1.73 -4.97 -12.28
CA GLU A 237 -1.27 -3.95 -13.22
C GLU A 237 -2.35 -3.70 -14.29
N LEU A 238 -2.52 -2.44 -14.69
CA LEU A 238 -3.43 -2.03 -15.76
C LEU A 238 -2.64 -1.43 -16.93
N ASP A 239 -2.79 -2.02 -18.10
CA ASP A 239 -2.18 -1.50 -19.33
C ASP A 239 -3.09 -0.47 -20.01
N TYR A 240 -2.58 0.74 -20.20
CA TYR A 240 -3.18 1.78 -21.03
C TYR A 240 -2.49 1.87 -22.39
N TYR A 241 -3.27 1.77 -23.46
CA TYR A 241 -2.88 2.08 -24.83
C TYR A 241 -3.16 3.55 -25.10
N LEU A 242 -2.09 4.34 -25.19
CA LEU A 242 -2.15 5.79 -25.39
C LEU A 242 -1.77 6.08 -26.83
N THR A 243 -2.70 6.63 -27.61
CA THR A 243 -2.42 7.05 -28.97
C THR A 243 -2.52 8.56 -29.11
N ILE A 244 -1.43 9.18 -29.57
CA ILE A 244 -1.37 10.62 -29.79
C ILE A 244 -1.44 10.90 -31.29
N SER A 245 -2.37 11.75 -31.68
CA SER A 245 -2.48 12.34 -33.02
C SER A 245 -2.19 13.84 -32.90
N ALA A 246 -1.43 14.43 -33.82
CA ALA A 246 -1.07 15.84 -33.74
C ALA A 246 -1.34 16.56 -35.06
N ALA A 247 -1.57 17.87 -34.99
CA ALA A 247 -1.75 18.72 -36.15
C ALA A 247 -0.49 18.68 -37.05
N PRO A 248 -0.63 18.80 -38.38
CA PRO A 248 0.51 18.82 -39.29
C PRO A 248 1.55 19.88 -38.88
N GLY A 249 2.81 19.45 -38.71
CA GLY A 249 3.90 20.35 -38.32
C GLY A 249 4.18 20.40 -36.81
N HIS A 250 3.44 19.69 -35.97
CA HIS A 250 3.76 19.53 -34.55
C HIS A 250 5.05 18.70 -34.37
N GLN A 251 6.14 19.34 -33.91
CA GLN A 251 7.48 18.73 -33.75
C GLN A 251 7.92 18.61 -32.29
N GLN A 252 7.09 19.01 -31.34
CA GLN A 252 7.43 18.96 -29.93
C GLN A 252 7.03 17.59 -29.35
N PRO A 253 7.80 17.08 -28.37
CA PRO A 253 7.42 15.88 -27.65
C PRO A 253 6.24 16.13 -26.71
N VAL A 254 5.39 15.12 -26.54
CA VAL A 254 4.30 15.13 -25.55
C VAL A 254 4.70 14.31 -24.34
N TYR A 255 4.70 14.93 -23.16
CA TYR A 255 4.89 14.27 -21.86
C TYR A 255 3.54 13.88 -21.29
N LEU A 256 3.41 12.67 -20.78
CA LEU A 256 2.14 12.11 -20.30
C LEU A 256 2.22 11.76 -18.82
N VAL A 257 1.22 12.21 -18.06
CA VAL A 257 1.06 11.93 -16.64
C VAL A 257 -0.38 11.47 -16.38
N LEU A 258 -0.56 10.43 -15.58
CA LEU A 258 -1.86 10.02 -15.05
C LEU A 258 -1.97 10.48 -13.60
N GLU A 259 -2.94 11.35 -13.33
CA GLU A 259 -3.33 11.74 -11.98
C GLU A 259 -4.59 10.97 -11.58
N ILE A 260 -4.56 10.30 -10.44
CA ILE A 260 -5.68 9.51 -9.91
C ILE A 260 -6.09 10.11 -8.58
N ASP A 261 -7.33 10.60 -8.48
CA ASP A 261 -7.88 11.12 -7.25
C ASP A 261 -8.76 10.06 -6.58
N ALA A 262 -8.22 9.41 -5.54
CA ALA A 262 -8.99 8.59 -4.63
C ALA A 262 -9.46 9.41 -3.42
N ILE A 263 -10.50 8.96 -2.73
CA ILE A 263 -11.23 9.70 -1.67
C ILE A 263 -10.29 10.35 -0.63
N VAL A 264 -9.19 9.65 -0.27
CA VAL A 264 -8.24 10.09 0.77
C VAL A 264 -6.82 10.30 0.27
N THR A 265 -6.53 10.01 -1.01
CA THR A 265 -5.16 10.04 -1.53
C THR A 265 -5.16 10.30 -3.03
N SER A 266 -4.23 11.15 -3.48
CA SER A 266 -3.97 11.37 -4.90
C SER A 266 -2.69 10.64 -5.31
N TYR A 267 -2.70 10.04 -6.49
CA TYR A 267 -1.54 9.34 -7.08
C TYR A 267 -1.17 9.97 -8.40
N GLN A 268 0.12 10.05 -8.66
CA GLN A 268 0.64 10.56 -9.92
C GLN A 268 1.56 9.50 -10.54
N PHE A 269 1.30 9.13 -11.78
CA PHE A 269 2.07 8.16 -12.54
C PHE A 269 2.61 8.80 -13.81
N GLU A 270 3.93 8.78 -13.99
CA GLU A 270 4.55 9.21 -15.23
C GLU A 270 4.35 8.12 -16.30
N LEU A 271 3.55 8.41 -17.33
CA LEU A 271 3.26 7.45 -18.40
C LEU A 271 4.32 7.46 -19.51
N GLY A 272 5.23 8.44 -19.47
CA GLY A 272 6.37 8.58 -20.35
C GLY A 272 6.28 9.77 -21.31
N GLN A 273 7.13 9.76 -22.32
CA GLN A 273 7.25 10.82 -23.33
C GLN A 273 7.14 10.23 -24.73
N ILE A 274 6.33 10.85 -25.59
CA ILE A 274 6.19 10.47 -26.99
C ILE A 274 6.86 11.54 -27.85
N ASN A 275 7.83 11.09 -28.66
CA ASN A 275 8.50 11.94 -29.64
C ASN A 275 7.82 11.84 -31.02
N PRO A 276 7.80 12.93 -31.81
CA PRO A 276 7.38 12.88 -33.22
C PRO A 276 8.21 11.87 -34.02
N PRO A 277 7.71 11.40 -35.18
CA PRO A 277 6.50 11.85 -35.89
C PRO A 277 5.21 11.25 -35.33
N TYR A 278 4.09 12.00 -35.42
CA TYR A 278 2.74 11.57 -35.02
C TYR A 278 1.93 11.11 -36.25
N PRO A 279 0.94 10.19 -36.09
CA PRO A 279 0.48 9.60 -34.83
C PRO A 279 1.38 8.49 -34.28
N ARG A 280 1.39 8.29 -32.95
CA ARG A 280 2.08 7.17 -32.28
C ARG A 280 1.25 6.59 -31.15
N THR A 281 1.37 5.28 -30.98
CA THR A 281 0.79 4.54 -29.85
C THR A 281 1.90 4.04 -28.94
N ILE A 282 1.71 4.19 -27.63
CA ILE A 282 2.51 3.52 -26.60
C ILE A 282 1.61 2.72 -25.68
N VAL A 283 2.21 1.75 -24.98
CA VAL A 283 1.56 1.00 -23.91
C VAL A 283 2.23 1.39 -22.61
N SER A 284 1.44 1.78 -21.61
CA SER A 284 1.92 2.15 -20.28
C SER A 284 1.22 1.29 -19.23
N SER A 285 2.00 0.59 -18.41
CA SER A 285 1.50 -0.29 -17.36
C SER A 285 1.48 0.47 -16.03
N VAL A 286 0.29 0.59 -15.45
CA VAL A 286 0.07 1.32 -14.19
C VAL A 286 -0.20 0.32 -13.06
N PRO A 287 0.64 0.25 -12.02
CA PRO A 287 0.42 -0.64 -10.88
C PRO A 287 -0.69 -0.10 -9.99
N ILE A 288 -1.69 -0.93 -9.70
CA ILE A 288 -2.81 -0.58 -8.83
C ILE A 288 -2.47 -0.96 -7.40
N PRO A 289 -2.45 -0.03 -6.42
CA PRO A 289 -2.08 -0.36 -5.06
C PRO A 289 -3.01 -1.40 -4.43
N ALA A 290 -2.42 -2.41 -3.79
CA ALA A 290 -3.13 -3.54 -3.18
C ALA A 290 -3.98 -3.16 -1.96
N TYR A 291 -3.69 -2.03 -1.32
CA TYR A 291 -4.46 -1.53 -0.17
C TYR A 291 -5.74 -0.79 -0.55
N LEU A 292 -5.99 -0.55 -1.85
CA LEU A 292 -7.23 0.08 -2.27
C LEU A 292 -8.41 -0.85 -1.95
N PRO A 293 -9.46 -0.34 -1.28
CA PRO A 293 -10.62 -1.16 -0.97
C PRO A 293 -11.32 -1.60 -2.26
N GLY A 294 -11.93 -2.79 -2.23
CA GLY A 294 -12.76 -3.25 -3.34
C GLY A 294 -14.11 -2.54 -3.39
N GLY A 295 -14.75 -2.59 -4.56
CA GLY A 295 -16.07 -2.01 -4.80
C GLY A 295 -16.06 -0.49 -5.02
N ILE A 296 -14.90 0.14 -5.15
CA ILE A 296 -14.80 1.58 -5.40
C ILE A 296 -14.61 1.88 -6.89
N ARG A 297 -15.11 3.04 -7.32
CA ARG A 297 -14.82 3.61 -8.63
C ARG A 297 -14.03 4.90 -8.45
N ILE A 298 -12.89 4.97 -9.12
CA ILE A 298 -11.94 6.06 -9.04
C ILE A 298 -11.94 6.80 -10.38
N THR A 299 -11.77 8.13 -10.32
CA THR A 299 -11.61 8.97 -11.51
C THR A 299 -10.13 9.33 -11.64
N GLY A 300 -9.58 9.17 -12.84
CA GLY A 300 -8.25 9.63 -13.18
C GLY A 300 -8.27 10.58 -14.37
N THR A 301 -7.25 11.43 -14.45
CA THR A 301 -7.05 12.37 -15.55
C THR A 301 -5.67 12.15 -16.15
N ILE A 302 -5.62 11.79 -17.43
CA ILE A 302 -4.37 11.72 -18.19
C ILE A 302 -4.13 13.09 -18.79
N ILE A 303 -3.01 13.68 -18.42
CA ILE A 303 -2.55 14.99 -18.83
C ILE A 303 -1.41 14.79 -19.83
N GLY A 304 -1.54 15.36 -21.02
CA GLY A 304 -0.44 15.59 -21.93
C GLY A 304 0.04 17.03 -21.84
N GLU A 305 1.36 17.23 -21.91
CA GLU A 305 1.96 18.56 -22.07
C GLU A 305 2.97 18.57 -23.22
N SER A 306 2.84 19.56 -24.13
CA SER A 306 3.77 19.77 -25.25
C SER A 306 3.83 21.23 -25.63
N GLY A 307 4.98 21.87 -25.41
CA GLY A 307 5.28 23.25 -25.83
C GLY A 307 4.26 24.30 -25.40
N GLY A 308 3.75 24.17 -24.17
CA GLY A 308 2.77 25.08 -23.59
C GLY A 308 1.31 24.73 -23.90
N LEU A 309 1.06 23.72 -24.73
CA LEU A 309 -0.27 23.14 -24.92
C LEU A 309 -0.47 21.98 -23.93
N ARG A 310 -1.64 21.95 -23.30
CA ARG A 310 -2.05 20.95 -22.32
C ARG A 310 -3.37 20.33 -22.75
N GLU A 311 -3.41 19.01 -22.80
CA GLU A 311 -4.60 18.23 -23.16
C GLU A 311 -4.92 17.24 -22.05
N GLU A 312 -6.20 17.07 -21.73
CA GLU A 312 -6.64 16.25 -20.60
C GLU A 312 -7.67 15.22 -21.05
N THR A 313 -7.51 13.98 -20.59
CA THR A 313 -8.45 12.88 -20.87
C THR A 313 -8.83 12.15 -19.59
N THR A 314 -10.10 12.21 -19.22
CA THR A 314 -10.63 11.50 -18.06
C THR A 314 -10.79 10.01 -18.34
N VAL A 315 -10.29 9.19 -17.41
CA VAL A 315 -10.45 7.74 -17.34
C VAL A 315 -11.16 7.33 -16.04
N TYR A 316 -11.82 6.18 -16.07
CA TYR A 316 -12.53 5.61 -14.93
C TYR A 316 -11.98 4.24 -14.59
N LEU A 317 -11.80 3.99 -13.30
CA LEU A 317 -11.22 2.75 -12.80
C LEU A 317 -12.11 2.14 -11.71
N SER A 318 -12.63 0.95 -11.95
CA SER A 318 -13.40 0.18 -10.96
C SER A 318 -12.50 -0.85 -10.30
N ILE A 319 -12.32 -0.76 -8.98
CA ILE A 319 -11.48 -1.66 -8.21
C ILE A 319 -12.34 -2.79 -7.63
N LEU A 320 -12.05 -4.04 -8.00
CA LEU A 320 -12.81 -5.20 -7.51
C LEU A 320 -12.41 -5.67 -6.10
N GLY A 321 -11.34 -5.11 -5.55
CA GLY A 321 -10.76 -5.48 -4.25
C GLY A 321 -9.54 -6.37 -4.41
N THR A 322 -8.94 -6.79 -3.30
CA THR A 322 -7.88 -7.78 -3.34
C THR A 322 -8.48 -9.08 -3.84
N GLY A 323 -8.04 -9.56 -5.00
CA GLY A 323 -8.31 -10.92 -5.45
C GLY A 323 -7.62 -11.91 -4.51
N ALA A 324 -8.10 -12.03 -3.27
CA ALA A 324 -7.86 -13.20 -2.47
C ALA A 324 -8.49 -14.34 -3.26
N THR A 325 -7.67 -15.02 -4.04
CA THR A 325 -7.92 -16.40 -4.42
C THR A 325 -7.99 -17.13 -3.08
N ILE A 326 -9.19 -17.17 -2.49
CA ILE A 326 -9.52 -18.18 -1.51
C ILE A 326 -9.42 -19.45 -2.35
N GLN A 327 -8.27 -20.11 -2.33
CA GLN A 327 -8.22 -21.48 -2.80
C GLN A 327 -9.25 -22.21 -1.93
N ASP A 328 -10.28 -22.72 -2.58
CA ASP A 328 -11.30 -23.59 -2.02
C ASP A 328 -10.63 -24.73 -1.27
N THR A 329 -10.39 -24.52 0.01
CA THR A 329 -10.20 -25.56 1.00
C THR A 329 -10.85 -25.06 2.29
N ILE A 330 -12.13 -24.70 2.18
CA ILE A 330 -13.04 -24.88 3.31
C ILE A 330 -13.23 -26.40 3.42
N ILE A 331 -12.30 -27.08 4.08
CA ILE A 331 -12.64 -28.36 4.69
C ILE A 331 -13.59 -28.01 5.83
N LEU A 332 -14.88 -28.15 5.55
CA LEU A 332 -15.92 -28.28 6.57
C LEU A 332 -15.66 -29.61 7.30
N SER A 333 -14.62 -29.68 8.14
CA SER A 333 -14.50 -30.78 9.10
C SER A 333 -15.48 -30.49 10.22
N GLY A 334 -16.64 -31.13 10.14
CA GLY A 334 -17.59 -31.18 11.23
C GLY A 334 -16.91 -31.75 12.48
N ALA A 335 -16.65 -30.89 13.45
CA ALA A 335 -16.46 -31.26 14.84
C ALA A 335 -16.85 -30.06 15.70
N ALA A 336 -18.16 -29.90 15.88
CA ALA A 336 -18.68 -29.19 17.04
C ALA A 336 -18.31 -30.01 18.28
N ALA A 337 -17.33 -29.55 19.07
CA ALA A 337 -17.22 -29.86 20.50
C ALA A 337 -16.14 -29.00 21.17
N GLY A 338 -16.56 -28.09 22.04
CA GLY A 338 -15.80 -27.70 23.22
C GLY A 338 -14.76 -26.60 23.06
N VAL A 339 -15.18 -25.35 23.25
CA VAL A 339 -14.33 -24.29 23.79
C VAL A 339 -14.25 -24.47 25.30
N LEU A 340 -13.04 -24.47 25.89
CA LEU A 340 -12.79 -24.05 27.26
C LEU A 340 -11.33 -23.56 27.40
N VAL A 341 -11.20 -22.23 27.49
CA VAL A 341 -10.38 -21.47 28.45
C VAL A 341 -8.92 -21.90 28.67
N ALA A 342 -8.00 -21.04 28.22
CA ALA A 342 -6.87 -20.59 29.03
C ALA A 342 -6.34 -19.25 28.48
N GLY A 343 -6.64 -18.16 29.18
CA GLY A 343 -6.05 -16.84 28.96
C GLY A 343 -5.13 -16.45 30.11
N GLY A 344 -4.13 -15.62 29.81
CA GLY A 344 -3.17 -14.97 30.72
C GLY A 344 -1.74 -15.18 30.20
N LEU A 345 -0.86 -14.18 30.01
CA LEU A 345 -0.68 -12.80 30.45
C LEU A 345 -0.07 -12.05 29.23
N LEU A 346 -0.41 -10.80 28.91
CA LEU A 346 0.16 -9.58 29.50
C LEU A 346 -0.72 -8.38 29.11
N GLY A 347 -0.76 -7.39 30.00
CA GLY A 347 -1.78 -6.35 30.04
C GLY A 347 -1.71 -5.30 28.94
N LEU A 348 -2.84 -5.08 28.31
CA LEU A 348 -3.32 -3.76 27.90
C LEU A 348 -4.78 -3.65 28.36
N SER A 349 -5.09 -2.53 28.99
CA SER A 349 -6.39 -2.20 29.58
C SER A 349 -7.49 -2.14 28.53
N ALA A 350 -8.51 -2.98 28.69
CA ALA A 350 -9.73 -3.00 27.89
C ALA A 350 -10.89 -2.37 28.69
N SER A 351 -11.24 -1.14 28.35
CA SER A 351 -12.58 -0.59 28.56
C SER A 351 -13.11 -0.19 27.19
N GLY A 352 -13.70 -1.14 26.45
CA GLY A 352 -14.20 -0.85 25.12
C GLY A 352 -14.67 -2.02 24.25
N LEU A 353 -14.83 -3.24 24.77
CA LEU A 353 -15.33 -4.38 23.97
C LEU A 353 -16.25 -5.27 24.83
N SER A 354 -17.50 -4.84 25.04
CA SER A 354 -18.50 -5.65 25.75
C SER A 354 -19.92 -5.55 25.17
N SER A 355 -20.06 -5.36 23.86
CA SER A 355 -21.38 -5.35 23.20
C SER A 355 -21.56 -6.37 22.07
N SER A 356 -20.51 -7.04 21.58
CA SER A 356 -20.59 -7.87 20.37
C SER A 356 -20.71 -9.39 20.58
N LEU A 357 -20.84 -9.88 21.82
CA LEU A 357 -20.93 -11.33 22.11
C LEU A 357 -22.28 -11.79 22.70
N ALA A 358 -23.19 -10.86 23.02
CA ALA A 358 -24.53 -11.20 23.54
C ALA A 358 -25.57 -11.48 22.44
N SER A 359 -25.30 -11.14 21.18
CA SER A 359 -26.25 -11.26 20.07
C SER A 359 -26.22 -12.60 19.32
N ILE A 360 -25.24 -13.48 19.59
CA ILE A 360 -25.09 -14.76 18.86
C ILE A 360 -25.77 -15.93 19.59
N GLN A 361 -26.17 -15.79 20.86
CA GLN A 361 -26.76 -16.87 21.65
C GLN A 361 -28.30 -16.89 21.72
N ALA A 362 -28.99 -15.94 21.08
CA ALA A 362 -30.46 -15.82 21.15
C ALA A 362 -31.22 -16.34 19.90
N LEU A 363 -30.60 -17.13 19.02
CA LEU A 363 -31.21 -17.52 17.73
C LEU A 363 -31.31 -19.04 17.48
N GLN A 364 -31.38 -19.87 18.54
CA GLN A 364 -31.56 -21.33 18.40
C GLN A 364 -32.83 -21.91 19.04
N SER A 365 -33.92 -21.13 19.19
CA SER A 365 -35.19 -21.69 19.69
C SER A 365 -36.44 -21.08 19.05
N GLY A 366 -37.15 -21.89 18.26
CA GLY A 366 -38.49 -21.65 17.71
C GLY A 366 -38.47 -20.86 16.40
N THR A 367 -39.20 -21.18 15.32
CA THR A 367 -40.45 -21.92 15.14
C THR A 367 -40.62 -22.24 13.65
N GLN A 368 -41.32 -23.33 13.32
CA GLN A 368 -41.89 -23.56 11.99
C GLN A 368 -42.79 -22.38 11.58
N GLN A 369 -42.55 -21.74 10.43
CA GLN A 369 -43.62 -21.10 9.67
C GLN A 369 -43.27 -20.94 8.18
N THR A 370 -44.28 -21.18 7.37
CA THR A 370 -44.30 -21.34 5.92
C THR A 370 -44.20 -20.02 5.14
N GLY A 371 -43.36 -19.99 4.10
CA GLY A 371 -43.63 -19.37 2.80
C GLY A 371 -43.63 -17.84 2.68
N ARG A 372 -42.48 -17.25 2.36
CA ARG A 372 -42.27 -16.23 1.31
C ARG A 372 -40.77 -15.99 1.17
N SER A 373 -40.30 -15.77 -0.06
CA SER A 373 -38.92 -15.45 -0.41
C SER A 373 -38.56 -14.07 0.13
N ASP A 374 -38.00 -13.99 1.34
CA ASP A 374 -37.36 -12.79 1.87
C ASP A 374 -35.83 -12.92 1.80
N ARG A 375 -35.23 -11.87 1.23
CA ARG A 375 -33.78 -11.72 1.01
C ARG A 375 -33.06 -11.73 2.36
N GLN A 376 -32.14 -12.68 2.55
CA GLN A 376 -31.22 -12.66 3.68
C GLN A 376 -30.18 -11.57 3.46
N SER A 377 -30.24 -10.49 4.24
CA SER A 377 -29.15 -9.53 4.37
C SER A 377 -28.14 -10.06 5.39
N LEU A 378 -26.87 -10.16 5.00
CA LEU A 378 -25.75 -10.43 5.91
C LEU A 378 -25.12 -9.10 6.33
N TYR A 379 -24.92 -8.94 7.64
CA TYR A 379 -24.28 -7.77 8.26
C TYR A 379 -22.78 -8.01 8.41
N ALA A 380 -21.94 -7.06 7.96
CA ALA A 380 -20.48 -7.20 7.96
C ALA A 380 -19.74 -6.23 8.93
N GLY A 381 -20.45 -5.52 9.80
CA GLY A 381 -19.86 -4.59 10.77
C GLY A 381 -19.90 -3.12 10.35
N SER A 382 -19.50 -2.21 11.25
CA SER A 382 -19.37 -0.77 11.00
C SER A 382 -17.89 -0.36 11.01
N ALA A 383 -17.51 0.48 10.05
CA ALA A 383 -16.23 1.17 10.03
C ALA A 383 -16.48 2.63 9.60
N ALA A 384 -15.95 3.59 10.36
CA ALA A 384 -16.09 5.02 10.10
C ALA A 384 -17.55 5.54 10.04
N GLY A 385 -18.47 4.97 10.82
CA GLY A 385 -19.87 5.42 10.86
C GLY A 385 -20.66 5.08 9.60
N ILE A 386 -20.19 4.14 8.78
CA ILE A 386 -20.93 3.61 7.63
C ILE A 386 -21.27 2.14 7.90
N ILE A 387 -22.55 1.82 7.82
CA ILE A 387 -23.07 0.45 7.90
C ILE A 387 -23.07 -0.15 6.51
N TRP A 388 -22.35 -1.26 6.35
CA TRP A 388 -22.26 -1.97 5.08
C TRP A 388 -23.30 -3.08 5.02
N HIS A 389 -24.17 -3.00 4.01
CA HIS A 389 -25.15 -4.02 3.69
C HIS A 389 -24.75 -4.72 2.40
N LYS A 390 -24.86 -6.05 2.38
CA LYS A 390 -24.72 -6.84 1.16
C LYS A 390 -26.09 -7.00 0.50
N GLU A 391 -26.26 -6.42 -0.69
CA GLU A 391 -27.48 -6.54 -1.48
C GLU A 391 -27.25 -7.47 -2.68
N GLY A 392 -27.76 -8.70 -2.57
CA GLY A 392 -27.51 -9.75 -3.57
C GLY A 392 -26.08 -10.30 -3.53
N ASP A 393 -25.63 -10.92 -4.63
CA ASP A 393 -24.37 -11.66 -4.62
C ASP A 393 -23.13 -10.77 -4.73
N TYR A 394 -23.25 -9.51 -5.22
CA TYR A 394 -22.10 -8.69 -5.62
C TYR A 394 -22.16 -7.19 -5.29
N VAL A 395 -23.21 -6.67 -4.67
CA VAL A 395 -23.29 -5.23 -4.36
C VAL A 395 -23.16 -4.99 -2.86
N TRP A 396 -22.19 -4.16 -2.49
CA TRP A 396 -22.07 -3.61 -1.14
C TRP A 396 -22.60 -2.18 -1.16
N THR A 397 -23.63 -1.90 -0.37
CA THR A 397 -24.15 -0.55 -0.16
C THR A 397 -23.78 -0.08 1.23
N GLY A 398 -23.12 1.07 1.31
CA GLY A 398 -22.80 1.73 2.58
C GLY A 398 -23.85 2.80 2.87
N GLN A 399 -24.51 2.71 4.02
CA GLN A 399 -25.41 3.76 4.51
C GLN A 399 -24.76 4.43 5.73
N PRO A 400 -24.68 5.77 5.80
CA PRO A 400 -24.21 6.44 7.00
C PRO A 400 -25.12 6.06 8.18
N ASP A 401 -24.51 5.82 9.34
CA ASP A 401 -25.19 5.50 10.59
C ASP A 401 -25.97 6.73 11.06
N THR A 402 -27.25 6.82 10.66
CA THR A 402 -28.10 7.97 10.97
C THR A 402 -28.52 8.00 12.44
N ASP A 403 -28.39 6.88 13.16
CA ASP A 403 -28.78 6.79 14.57
C ASP A 403 -27.81 7.56 15.49
N SER A 404 -26.64 7.98 15.00
CA SER A 404 -25.70 8.84 15.75
C SER A 404 -25.88 10.35 15.50
N LEU A 405 -26.79 10.76 14.60
CA LEU A 405 -27.00 12.18 14.29
C LEU A 405 -28.08 12.84 15.15
N ASP A 406 -29.04 12.06 15.68
CA ASP A 406 -30.10 12.59 16.55
C ASP A 406 -29.56 13.09 17.91
N ASP A 407 -28.39 12.59 18.35
CA ASP A 407 -27.73 13.04 19.59
C ASP A 407 -26.92 14.35 19.43
N LEU A 408 -26.66 14.79 18.20
CA LEU A 408 -25.84 15.99 17.92
C LEU A 408 -26.64 17.28 17.96
N ASP A 409 -27.92 17.25 17.61
CA ASP A 409 -28.80 18.43 17.68
C ASP A 409 -29.09 18.84 19.15
N GLU A 410 -29.17 17.88 20.08
CA GLU A 410 -29.39 18.17 21.51
C GLU A 410 -28.14 18.78 22.19
N LEU A 411 -26.93 18.46 21.71
CA LEU A 411 -25.68 19.06 22.20
C LEU A 411 -25.43 20.49 21.69
N LEU A 412 -26.05 20.88 20.57
CA LEU A 412 -25.94 22.23 20.00
C LEU A 412 -26.87 23.23 20.71
N ASP A 413 -28.04 22.79 21.16
CA ASP A 413 -28.97 23.64 21.91
C ASP A 413 -28.45 23.98 23.33
N ASP A 414 -27.81 23.02 24.02
CA ASP A 414 -27.21 23.26 25.36
C ASP A 414 -25.95 24.17 25.32
N ALA A 415 -25.28 24.25 24.16
CA ALA A 415 -24.11 25.11 23.98
C ALA A 415 -24.50 26.58 23.73
N LEU A 416 -25.70 26.84 23.17
CA LEU A 416 -26.20 28.18 22.91
C LEU A 416 -26.77 28.85 24.16
N ASP A 417 -27.38 28.08 25.07
CA ASP A 417 -27.96 28.64 26.32
C ASP A 417 -26.89 29.04 27.36
N ASN A 418 -25.67 28.50 27.27
CA ASN A 418 -24.57 28.84 28.19
C ASN A 418 -23.79 30.12 27.82
N GLN A 419 -24.11 30.77 26.70
CA GLN A 419 -23.40 31.98 26.26
C GLN A 419 -24.05 33.31 26.71
N GLU A 420 -25.26 33.27 27.29
CA GLU A 420 -26.02 34.47 27.68
C GLU A 420 -25.84 34.90 29.15
N HIS A 421 -24.90 34.31 29.91
CA HIS A 421 -24.75 34.57 31.35
C HIS A 421 -23.41 35.15 31.82
N THR A 422 -22.59 35.68 30.91
CA THR A 422 -21.34 36.37 31.26
C THR A 422 -21.28 37.78 30.67
N ASP A 423 -22.16 38.65 31.12
CA ASP A 423 -21.94 40.10 31.04
C ASP A 423 -22.59 40.80 32.23
N GLU A 424 -21.85 40.91 33.33
CA GLU A 424 -22.00 41.98 34.32
C GLU A 424 -20.96 41.77 35.43
N THR A 425 -19.85 42.52 35.40
CA THR A 425 -19.22 43.20 36.55
C THR A 425 -17.81 43.68 36.17
N LEU A 426 -17.74 44.90 35.62
CA LEU A 426 -16.51 45.70 35.63
C LEU A 426 -16.45 46.48 36.95
N PRO A 427 -15.34 46.40 37.72
CA PRO A 427 -15.12 47.31 38.83
C PRO A 427 -14.65 48.67 38.30
N GLU A 428 -15.32 49.74 38.72
CA GLU A 428 -14.77 51.09 38.71
C GLU A 428 -13.69 51.18 39.80
N GLU A 429 -12.44 51.43 39.41
CA GLU A 429 -11.55 52.48 39.94
C GLU A 429 -10.18 52.49 39.24
#